data_AF-A0A067SNL6-F1
#
_entry.id   AF-A0A067SNL6-F1
#
_cell.length_a   1.000
_cell.length_b   1.000
_cell.length_c   1.000
_cell.angle_alpha   90.00
_cell.angle_beta   90.00
_cell.angle_gamma   90.00
#
_symmetry.space_group_name_H-M   'P 1'
#
loop_
_entity.id
_entity.type
_entity.pdbx_description
1 polymer ?
#
loop_
_entity_poly.entity_id
_entity_poly.type
_entity_poly.pdbx_seq_one_letter_code
_entity_poly.pdbx_strand_id
1 'polypeptide(L)'
;MSDIQMTSDKSAVKAAKAPKVPTASKHVRRLNPKTGRMSKLKVCGFAFSREDIDTWALENNVLQKQHAFNRRFYAFEMIVRKLPDSMRWAIVKPHGEEGGLKCIVIGSNESRQDLINAYTPGRVTLVHNALGKDAGQPKWYYLREDIHDL
;
A
#
# COMPACT_ATOMS: atom_id res chain seq x y z
N MET A 1 53.37 -35.03 -31.71
CA MET A 1 52.04 -35.24 -32.30
C MET A 1 51.09 -35.30 -31.13
N SER A 2 50.40 -34.20 -30.86
CA SER A 2 49.58 -34.03 -29.67
C SER A 2 48.21 -33.52 -30.13
N ASP A 3 47.22 -34.39 -30.05
CA ASP A 3 45.84 -34.14 -30.46
C ASP A 3 45.17 -33.14 -29.50
N ILE A 4 44.70 -32.02 -30.05
CA ILE A 4 43.89 -31.04 -29.33
C ILE A 4 42.44 -31.50 -29.42
N GLN A 5 41.94 -32.10 -28.33
CA GLN A 5 40.52 -32.38 -28.14
C GLN A 5 39.75 -31.07 -27.99
N MET A 6 38.98 -30.69 -29.01
CA MET A 6 37.93 -29.68 -28.89
C MET A 6 36.80 -30.21 -28.02
N THR A 7 36.70 -29.74 -26.78
CA THR A 7 35.49 -29.91 -25.97
C THR A 7 34.42 -28.92 -26.44
N SER A 8 33.46 -29.44 -27.21
CA SER A 8 32.21 -28.74 -27.56
C SER A 8 31.37 -28.54 -26.28
N ASP A 9 31.41 -27.35 -25.71
CA ASP A 9 30.50 -26.90 -24.65
C ASP A 9 29.07 -26.81 -25.22
N LYS A 10 28.29 -27.88 -25.02
CA LYS A 10 26.83 -27.87 -25.23
C LYS A 10 26.18 -27.10 -24.10
N SER A 11 26.20 -25.77 -24.20
CA SER A 11 25.36 -24.90 -23.38
C SER A 11 23.88 -25.18 -23.72
N ALA A 12 23.22 -25.95 -22.86
CA ALA A 12 21.79 -26.18 -22.91
C ALA A 12 21.06 -24.86 -22.57
N VAL A 13 20.62 -24.15 -23.61
CA VAL A 13 19.70 -23.02 -23.47
C VAL A 13 18.38 -23.58 -22.94
N LYS A 14 18.14 -23.43 -21.62
CA LYS A 14 16.83 -23.70 -21.04
C LYS A 14 15.82 -22.75 -21.70
N ALA A 15 14.93 -23.31 -22.53
CA ALA A 15 13.80 -22.59 -23.10
C ALA A 15 13.02 -21.92 -21.96
N ALA A 16 12.95 -20.58 -21.99
CA ALA A 16 12.16 -19.82 -21.05
C ALA A 16 10.69 -20.23 -21.19
N LYS A 17 10.06 -20.67 -20.09
CA LYS A 17 8.62 -20.94 -20.07
C LYS A 17 7.89 -19.69 -20.51
N ALA A 18 7.03 -19.82 -21.53
CA ALA A 18 6.16 -18.75 -21.97
C ALA A 18 5.41 -18.12 -20.77
N PRO A 19 5.25 -16.78 -20.72
CA PRO A 19 4.55 -16.12 -19.63
C PRO A 19 3.14 -16.71 -19.51
N LYS A 20 2.78 -17.23 -18.32
CA LYS A 20 1.39 -17.58 -18.05
C LYS A 20 0.57 -16.30 -18.13
N VAL A 21 -0.39 -16.25 -19.06
CA VAL A 21 -1.39 -15.19 -19.12
C VAL A 21 -2.02 -15.03 -17.73
N PRO A 22 -1.99 -13.84 -17.12
CA PRO A 22 -2.56 -13.66 -15.78
C PRO A 22 -4.04 -13.99 -15.80
N THR A 23 -4.46 -14.99 -15.05
CA THR A 23 -5.88 -15.23 -14.78
C THR A 23 -6.41 -14.02 -14.04
N ALA A 24 -7.47 -13.39 -14.55
CA ALA A 24 -8.15 -12.30 -13.85
C ALA A 24 -8.43 -12.69 -12.38
N SER A 25 -8.21 -11.73 -11.47
CA SER A 25 -8.43 -11.87 -10.03
C SER A 25 -9.82 -12.48 -9.75
N LYS A 26 -9.86 -13.72 -9.24
CA LYS A 26 -11.11 -14.46 -8.94
C LYS A 26 -11.68 -14.18 -7.54
N HIS A 27 -11.13 -13.25 -6.77
CA HIS A 27 -11.54 -13.07 -5.38
C HIS A 27 -12.56 -11.94 -5.25
N VAL A 28 -13.80 -12.20 -5.68
CA VAL A 28 -14.96 -11.59 -5.03
C VAL A 28 -14.91 -12.07 -3.58
N ARG A 29 -14.84 -11.16 -2.60
CA ARG A 29 -14.97 -11.53 -1.17
C ARG A 29 -16.20 -12.43 -1.03
N ARG A 30 -16.03 -13.61 -0.44
CA ARG A 30 -17.13 -14.56 -0.23
C ARG A 30 -17.47 -14.62 1.25
N LEU A 31 -18.74 -14.85 1.53
CA LEU A 31 -19.17 -15.20 2.87
C LEU A 31 -18.40 -16.45 3.31
N ASN A 32 -17.86 -16.40 4.51
CA ASN A 32 -17.24 -17.57 5.12
C ASN A 32 -18.34 -18.65 5.28
N PRO A 33 -18.16 -19.86 4.75
CA PRO A 33 -19.20 -20.88 4.74
C PRO A 33 -19.58 -21.37 6.14
N LYS A 34 -18.71 -21.19 7.15
CA LYS A 34 -18.99 -21.57 8.54
C LYS A 34 -19.71 -20.47 9.32
N THR A 35 -19.42 -19.20 9.03
CA THR A 35 -19.93 -18.08 9.84
C THR A 35 -20.98 -17.24 9.11
N GLY A 36 -21.17 -17.46 7.81
CA GLY A 36 -22.06 -16.66 6.96
C GLY A 36 -21.66 -15.19 6.86
N ARG A 37 -20.44 -14.81 7.29
CA ARG A 37 -19.97 -13.42 7.34
C ARG A 37 -18.86 -13.18 6.34
N MET A 38 -18.82 -11.99 5.75
CA MET A 38 -17.69 -11.55 4.95
C MET A 38 -16.49 -11.34 5.86
N SER A 39 -15.32 -11.87 5.48
CA SER A 39 -14.08 -11.54 6.17
C SER A 39 -13.86 -10.04 6.10
N LYS A 40 -13.60 -9.39 7.24
CA LYS A 40 -13.33 -7.95 7.30
C LYS A 40 -12.09 -7.64 6.47
N LEU A 41 -12.17 -6.61 5.63
CA LEU A 41 -11.01 -6.16 4.87
C LEU A 41 -10.04 -5.46 5.83
N LYS A 42 -8.76 -5.82 5.71
CA LYS A 42 -7.66 -5.19 6.41
C LYS A 42 -6.68 -4.60 5.42
N VAL A 43 -6.16 -3.44 5.75
CA VAL A 43 -5.12 -2.76 4.98
C VAL A 43 -3.87 -2.59 5.81
N CYS A 44 -2.72 -2.68 5.16
CA CYS A 44 -1.41 -2.39 5.73
C CYS A 44 -0.97 -1.01 5.25
N GLY A 45 -0.56 -0.14 6.17
CA GLY A 45 -0.22 1.23 5.80
C GLY A 45 0.19 2.12 6.97
N PHE A 46 0.26 3.40 6.67
CA PHE A 46 0.57 4.47 7.60
C PHE A 46 -0.69 5.26 7.88
N ALA A 47 -1.20 5.18 9.10
CA ALA A 47 -2.39 5.92 9.52
C ALA A 47 -1.97 7.22 10.22
N PHE A 48 -2.67 8.30 9.89
CA PHE A 48 -2.40 9.63 10.39
C PHE A 48 -3.61 10.16 11.15
N SER A 49 -3.34 10.69 12.35
CA SER A 49 -4.27 11.54 13.07
C SER A 49 -4.47 12.87 12.33
N ARG A 50 -5.45 13.66 12.78
CA ARG A 50 -5.65 15.00 12.21
C ARG A 50 -4.48 15.91 12.55
N GLU A 51 -3.90 15.69 13.72
CA GLU A 51 -2.77 16.40 14.30
C GLU A 51 -1.48 16.10 13.55
N ASP A 52 -1.26 14.85 13.13
CA ASP A 52 -0.11 14.46 12.30
C ASP A 52 -0.12 15.22 10.95
N ILE A 53 -1.29 15.26 10.31
CA ILE A 53 -1.46 15.94 9.01
C ILE A 53 -1.31 17.45 9.17
N ASP A 54 -1.85 18.02 10.26
CA ASP A 54 -1.73 19.44 10.55
C ASP A 54 -0.27 19.84 10.81
N THR A 55 0.44 19.05 11.62
CA THR A 55 1.87 19.22 11.88
C THR A 55 2.67 19.18 10.59
N TRP A 56 2.43 18.19 9.74
CA TRP A 56 3.08 18.12 8.43
C TRP A 56 2.77 19.35 7.57
N ALA A 57 1.53 19.85 7.60
CA ALA A 57 1.12 21.04 6.86
C ALA A 57 1.85 22.30 7.34
N LEU A 58 2.05 22.44 8.65
CA LEU A 58 2.82 23.52 9.27
C LEU A 58 4.29 23.45 8.87
N GLU A 59 4.91 22.27 9.01
CA GLU A 59 6.31 21.99 8.61
C GLU A 59 6.57 22.32 7.13
N ASN A 60 5.57 22.12 6.27
CA ASN A 60 5.67 22.34 4.82
C ASN A 60 5.04 23.66 4.33
N ASN A 61 4.73 24.59 5.25
CA ASN A 61 4.14 25.90 4.94
C ASN A 61 2.83 25.85 4.11
N VAL A 62 2.04 24.78 4.23
CA VAL A 62 0.79 24.61 3.48
C VAL A 62 -0.31 25.45 4.12
N LEU A 63 -0.85 26.42 3.37
CA LEU A 63 -2.04 27.20 3.73
C LEU A 63 -2.09 27.70 5.19
N GLN A 64 -0.99 28.30 5.67
CA GLN A 64 -0.81 28.69 7.08
C GLN A 64 -1.93 29.59 7.64
N LYS A 65 -2.52 30.44 6.80
CA LYS A 65 -3.55 31.41 7.19
C LYS A 65 -4.99 30.86 7.09
N GLN A 66 -5.16 29.65 6.57
CA GLN A 66 -6.48 29.05 6.37
C GLN A 66 -6.96 28.28 7.60
N HIS A 67 -8.26 28.00 7.63
CA HIS A 67 -8.86 27.14 8.64
C HIS A 67 -8.21 25.74 8.64
N ALA A 68 -8.04 25.16 9.84
CA ALA A 68 -7.34 23.89 10.03
C ALA A 68 -7.91 22.74 9.19
N PHE A 69 -9.24 22.72 8.99
CA PHE A 69 -9.89 21.73 8.13
C PHE A 69 -9.37 21.78 6.68
N ASN A 70 -9.36 22.98 6.06
CA ASN A 70 -8.89 23.16 4.69
C ASN A 70 -7.40 22.84 4.60
N ARG A 71 -6.61 23.35 5.54
CA ARG A 71 -5.16 23.08 5.60
C ARG A 71 -4.86 21.58 5.63
N ARG A 72 -5.55 20.81 6.50
CA ARG A 72 -5.39 19.35 6.60
C ARG A 72 -5.85 18.63 5.33
N PHE A 73 -6.93 19.08 4.70
CA PHE A 73 -7.41 18.51 3.45
C PHE A 73 -6.34 18.63 2.35
N TYR A 74 -5.87 19.84 2.09
CA TYR A 74 -4.85 20.10 1.07
C TYR A 74 -3.50 19.47 1.39
N ALA A 75 -3.08 19.47 2.65
CA ALA A 75 -1.86 18.80 3.07
C ALA A 75 -1.90 17.30 2.76
N PHE A 76 -3.01 16.62 3.09
CA PHE A 76 -3.16 15.21 2.79
C PHE A 76 -3.20 14.94 1.28
N GLU A 77 -3.92 15.77 0.51
CA GLU A 77 -3.95 15.70 -0.95
C GLU A 77 -2.54 15.83 -1.56
N MET A 78 -1.73 16.77 -1.05
CA MET A 78 -0.34 16.94 -1.49
C MET A 78 0.53 15.73 -1.18
N ILE A 79 0.36 15.10 0.00
CA ILE A 79 1.08 13.86 0.33
C ILE A 79 0.70 12.75 -0.66
N VAL A 80 -0.61 12.56 -0.92
CA VAL A 80 -1.09 11.52 -1.84
C VAL A 80 -0.59 11.76 -3.27
N ARG A 81 -0.55 13.01 -3.74
CA ARG A 81 -0.03 13.36 -5.07
C ARG A 81 1.46 13.07 -5.27
N LYS A 82 2.24 12.94 -4.20
CA LYS A 82 3.66 12.55 -4.28
C LYS A 82 3.85 11.04 -4.43
N LEU A 83 2.80 10.25 -4.28
CA LEU A 83 2.84 8.80 -4.33
C LEU A 83 2.43 8.30 -5.72
N PRO A 84 2.91 7.11 -6.14
CA PRO A 84 2.46 6.52 -7.39
C PRO A 84 0.99 6.10 -7.30
N ASP A 85 0.27 6.13 -8.41
CA ASP A 85 -1.16 5.75 -8.50
C ASP A 85 -1.48 4.33 -7.98
N SER A 86 -0.46 3.46 -7.94
CA SER A 86 -0.55 2.13 -7.34
C SER A 86 -0.74 2.14 -5.81
N MET A 87 -0.56 3.29 -5.16
CA MET A 87 -0.81 3.51 -3.74
C MET A 87 -2.13 4.25 -3.58
N ARG A 88 -3.04 3.63 -2.85
CA ARG A 88 -4.33 4.23 -2.51
C ARG A 88 -4.27 4.81 -1.11
N TRP A 89 -5.23 5.65 -0.79
CA TRP A 89 -5.52 6.00 0.59
C TRP A 89 -6.91 5.50 0.99
N ALA A 90 -7.13 5.36 2.28
CA ALA A 90 -8.40 4.92 2.83
C ALA A 90 -8.64 5.52 4.21
N ILE A 91 -9.89 5.44 4.68
CA ILE A 91 -10.19 5.63 6.10
C ILE A 91 -10.14 4.28 6.78
N VAL A 92 -9.42 4.21 7.91
CA VAL A 92 -9.19 2.97 8.65
C VAL A 92 -9.54 3.14 10.12
N LYS A 93 -9.83 2.01 10.77
CA LYS A 93 -10.08 1.94 12.20
C LYS A 93 -8.95 1.16 12.89
N PRO A 94 -8.28 1.72 13.91
CA PRO A 94 -7.37 0.98 14.77
C PRO A 94 -8.08 -0.17 15.51
N HIS A 95 -7.31 -1.14 15.96
CA HIS A 95 -7.84 -2.27 16.72
C HIS A 95 -8.33 -1.82 18.10
N GLY A 96 -9.65 -1.69 18.27
CA GLY A 96 -10.27 -1.39 19.57
C GLY A 96 -10.53 0.09 19.86
N GLU A 97 -10.17 1.00 18.97
CA GLU A 97 -10.41 2.45 19.13
C GLU A 97 -11.60 2.92 18.31
N GLU A 98 -12.34 3.92 18.79
CA GLU A 98 -13.37 4.61 18.01
C GLU A 98 -12.75 5.74 17.19
N GLY A 99 -13.26 5.94 15.96
CA GLY A 99 -12.76 6.96 15.05
C GLY A 99 -12.09 6.41 13.78
N GLY A 100 -12.05 7.24 12.74
CA GLY A 100 -11.43 6.93 11.46
C GLY A 100 -10.15 7.74 11.26
N LEU A 101 -9.06 7.06 10.91
CA LEU A 101 -7.79 7.67 10.53
C LEU A 101 -7.63 7.64 9.02
N LYS A 102 -7.02 8.69 8.46
CA LYS A 102 -6.60 8.65 7.05
C LYS A 102 -5.35 7.79 6.96
N CYS A 103 -5.34 6.82 6.04
CA CYS A 103 -4.24 5.87 5.89
C CYS A 103 -3.75 5.85 4.45
N ILE A 104 -2.44 5.94 4.28
CA ILE A 104 -1.78 5.62 3.02
C ILE A 104 -1.57 4.11 2.98
N VAL A 105 -2.24 3.45 2.04
CA VAL A 105 -2.30 2.00 1.93
C VAL A 105 -1.17 1.49 1.05
N ILE A 106 -0.30 0.67 1.63
CA ILE A 106 0.79 0.01 0.90
C ILE A 106 0.42 -1.43 0.50
N GLY A 107 -0.59 -2.03 1.13
CA GLY A 107 -1.12 -3.35 0.76
C GLY A 107 -2.38 -3.72 1.55
N SER A 108 -2.93 -4.90 1.30
CA SER A 108 -4.18 -5.37 1.91
C SER A 108 -4.20 -6.89 2.00
N ASN A 109 -5.21 -7.42 2.70
CA ASN A 109 -5.49 -8.87 2.73
C ASN A 109 -6.51 -9.29 1.66
N GLU A 110 -6.81 -8.44 0.67
CA GLU A 110 -7.81 -8.73 -0.36
C GLU A 110 -7.30 -9.73 -1.41
N SER A 111 -6.08 -9.49 -1.91
CA SER A 111 -5.45 -10.33 -2.91
C SER A 111 -4.05 -10.75 -2.49
N ARG A 112 -3.54 -11.83 -3.10
CA ARG A 112 -2.15 -12.27 -2.90
C ARG A 112 -1.15 -11.18 -3.29
N GLN A 113 -1.45 -10.42 -4.35
CA GLN A 113 -0.59 -9.33 -4.80
C GLN A 113 -0.55 -8.21 -3.78
N ASP A 114 -1.69 -7.83 -3.21
CA ASP A 114 -1.76 -6.80 -2.18
C ASP A 114 -1.06 -7.21 -0.89
N LEU A 115 -1.11 -8.51 -0.57
CA LEU A 115 -0.35 -9.05 0.55
C LEU A 115 1.16 -8.98 0.29
N ILE A 116 1.63 -9.30 -0.93
CA ILE A 116 3.04 -9.12 -1.32
C ILE A 116 3.43 -7.65 -1.24
N ASN A 117 2.58 -6.75 -1.73
CA ASN A 117 2.80 -5.30 -1.68
C ASN A 117 2.96 -4.82 -0.23
N ALA A 118 2.17 -5.34 0.72
CA ALA A 118 2.25 -4.99 2.14
C ALA A 118 3.62 -5.27 2.77
N TYR A 119 4.39 -6.23 2.24
CA TYR A 119 5.73 -6.59 2.71
C TYR A 119 6.85 -6.08 1.79
N THR A 120 6.53 -5.30 0.75
CA THR A 120 7.53 -4.79 -0.20
C THR A 120 8.23 -3.56 0.38
N PRO A 121 9.54 -3.63 0.72
CA PRO A 121 10.22 -2.53 1.40
C PRO A 121 10.24 -1.21 0.60
N GLY A 122 10.34 -1.30 -0.74
CA GLY A 122 10.31 -0.11 -1.60
C GLY A 122 9.03 0.72 -1.46
N ARG A 123 7.90 0.11 -1.09
CA ARG A 123 6.64 0.83 -0.85
C ARG A 123 6.68 1.66 0.43
N VAL A 124 7.34 1.14 1.47
CA VAL A 124 7.61 1.89 2.71
C VAL A 124 8.49 3.10 2.43
N THR A 125 9.58 2.91 1.66
CA THR A 125 10.48 4.00 1.26
C THR A 125 9.76 5.12 0.50
N LEU A 126 8.85 4.79 -0.41
CA LEU A 126 8.06 5.79 -1.13
C LEU A 126 7.21 6.67 -0.20
N VAL A 127 6.63 6.07 0.84
CA VAL A 127 5.84 6.84 1.84
C VAL A 127 6.75 7.75 2.66
N HIS A 128 7.89 7.26 3.13
CA HIS A 128 8.86 8.12 3.85
C HIS A 128 9.33 9.30 2.99
N ASN A 129 9.62 9.05 1.71
CA ASN A 129 10.02 10.11 0.77
C ASN A 129 8.91 11.14 0.56
N ALA A 130 7.65 10.71 0.42
CA ALA A 130 6.52 11.63 0.26
C ALA A 130 6.32 12.53 1.50
N LEU A 131 6.52 11.95 2.69
CA LEU A 131 6.43 12.66 3.97
C LEU A 131 7.66 13.52 4.28
N GLY A 132 8.81 13.20 3.69
CA GLY A 132 10.10 13.84 4.02
C GLY A 132 10.67 13.42 5.37
N LYS A 133 10.15 12.34 5.99
CA LYS A 133 10.59 11.83 7.29
C LYS A 133 10.32 10.34 7.45
N ASP A 134 11.01 9.72 8.41
CA ASP A 134 10.68 8.38 8.87
C ASP A 134 9.33 8.41 9.61
N ALA A 135 8.41 7.56 9.16
CA ALA A 135 7.05 7.41 9.69
C ALA A 135 6.88 6.10 10.48
N GLY A 136 8.00 5.43 10.80
CA GLY A 136 8.04 4.14 11.47
C GLY A 136 7.67 2.98 10.57
N GLN A 137 7.16 1.90 11.17
CA GLN A 137 6.73 0.71 10.46
C GLN A 137 5.24 0.76 10.12
N PRO A 138 4.83 0.28 8.92
CA PRO A 138 3.42 0.18 8.56
C PRO A 138 2.71 -0.82 9.48
N LYS A 139 1.43 -0.56 9.74
CA LYS A 139 0.58 -1.39 10.62
C LYS A 139 -0.65 -1.87 9.87
N TRP A 140 -1.26 -2.92 10.39
CA TRP A 140 -2.51 -3.46 9.89
C TRP A 140 -3.70 -2.79 10.59
N TYR A 141 -4.68 -2.37 9.79
CA TYR A 141 -5.91 -1.72 10.25
C TYR A 141 -7.12 -2.35 9.58
N TYR A 142 -8.30 -2.22 10.21
CA TYR A 142 -9.55 -2.55 9.53
C TYR A 142 -9.93 -1.42 8.58
N LEU A 143 -10.28 -1.76 7.34
CA LEU A 143 -10.89 -0.77 6.44
C LEU A 143 -12.22 -0.33 7.04
N ARG A 144 -12.47 0.98 7.04
CA ARG A 144 -13.75 1.55 7.40
C ARG A 144 -14.70 1.43 6.20
N GLU A 145 -15.56 0.41 6.20
CA GLU A 145 -16.44 0.06 5.08
C GLU A 145 -17.72 0.91 5.01
N ASP A 146 -18.06 1.69 6.05
CA ASP A 146 -19.25 2.54 6.13
C ASP A 146 -19.12 3.91 5.45
N ILE A 147 -17.97 4.20 4.82
CA ILE A 147 -17.75 5.43 4.06
C ILE A 147 -17.88 5.08 2.58
N HIS A 148 -19.11 5.14 2.07
CA HIS A 148 -19.40 4.93 0.65
C HIS A 148 -19.39 6.21 -0.18
N ASP A 149 -19.38 7.40 0.43
CA ASP A 149 -19.45 8.67 -0.28
C ASP A 149 -18.44 9.68 0.28
N LEU A 150 -17.44 10.02 -0.53
CA LEU A 150 -16.68 11.27 -0.48
C LEU A 150 -16.43 11.76 -1.90
#